data_AF-A0A2B9DMP0-F1
#
_entry.id   AF-A0A2B9DMP0-F1
#
_cell.length_a   1.000
_cell.length_b   1.000
_cell.length_c   1.000
_cell.angle_alpha   90.00
_cell.angle_beta   90.00
_cell.angle_gamma   90.00
#
_symmetry.space_group_name_H-M   'P 1'
#
loop_
_entity.id
_entity.type
_entity.pdbx_description
1 polymer ?
#
loop_
_entity_poly.entity_id
_entity_poly.type
_entity_poly.pdbx_seq_one_letter_code
_entity_poly.pdbx_strand_id
1 'polypeptide(L)' 'MTGKFHSNKKQNIRIYGFMENKLSESGRELFKLCSTFNHFVTTQDKENTKLTNSNSCKNRFCPICAWRKA' A
#
# COMPACT_ATOMS: atom_id res chain seq x y z
N MET A 1 -24.39 3.32 -1.62
CA MET A 1 -23.50 2.39 -2.36
C MET A 1 -22.94 1.33 -1.39
N THR A 2 -23.72 0.30 -1.08
CA THR A 2 -23.34 -0.76 -0.13
C THR A 2 -22.77 -1.97 -0.86
N GLY A 3 -21.64 -1.79 -1.54
CA GLY A 3 -20.88 -2.90 -2.11
C GLY A 3 -20.14 -3.65 -1.00
N LYS A 4 -20.32 -4.97 -0.89
CA LYS A 4 -19.52 -5.81 0.03
C LYS A 4 -18.03 -5.68 -0.36
N PHE A 5 -17.26 -4.91 0.41
CA PHE A 5 -15.81 -4.83 0.21
C PHE A 5 -15.16 -6.20 0.43
N HIS A 6 -14.20 -6.55 -0.43
CA HIS A 6 -13.30 -7.69 -0.24
C HIS A 6 -12.54 -7.55 1.10
N SER A 7 -12.19 -8.67 1.73
CA SER A 7 -11.54 -8.71 3.05
C SER A 7 -10.32 -7.78 3.15
N ASN A 8 -9.45 -7.83 2.13
CA ASN A 8 -8.24 -7.00 2.05
C ASN A 8 -8.56 -5.49 2.04
N LYS A 9 -9.64 -5.07 1.38
CA LYS A 9 -10.06 -3.67 1.35
C LYS A 9 -10.60 -3.21 2.71
N LYS A 10 -11.30 -4.08 3.43
CA LYS A 10 -11.73 -3.80 4.82
C LYS A 10 -10.53 -3.65 5.76
N GLN A 11 -9.49 -4.47 5.59
CA GLN A 11 -8.26 -4.37 6.38
C GLN A 11 -7.52 -3.05 6.13
N ASN A 12 -7.41 -2.62 4.86
CA ASN A 12 -6.80 -1.33 4.52
C ASN A 12 -7.52 -0.16 5.20
N ILE A 13 -8.87 -0.14 5.22
CA ILE A 13 -9.66 0.91 5.91
C ILE A 13 -9.32 0.96 7.42
N ARG A 14 -9.22 -0.19 8.09
CA ARG A 14 -8.84 -0.25 9.52
C ARG A 14 -7.43 0.29 9.75
N ILE A 15 -6.50 -0.07 8.85
CA ILE A 15 -5.11 0.42 8.89
C ILE A 15 -5.06 1.94 8.73
N TYR A 16 -5.87 2.53 7.84
CA TYR A 16 -5.94 3.99 7.68
C TYR A 16 -6.36 4.69 8.98
N GLY A 17 -7.45 4.23 9.61
CA GLY A 17 -7.88 4.79 10.89
C GLY A 17 -6.86 4.65 12.00
N PHE A 18 -6.13 3.52 12.06
CA PHE A 18 -5.05 3.34 13.04
C PHE A 18 -3.88 4.32 12.84
N MET A 19 -3.54 4.61 11.59
CA MET A 19 -2.36 5.42 11.24
C MET A 19 -2.63 6.93 11.25
N GLU A 20 -3.89 7.36 11.17
CA GLU A 20 -4.27 8.77 11.03
C GLU A 20 -3.66 9.68 12.13
N ASN A 21 -3.71 9.23 13.38
CA ASN A 21 -3.16 9.97 14.53
C ASN A 21 -1.67 9.68 14.81
N LYS A 22 -1.04 8.84 13.99
CA LYS A 22 0.38 8.44 14.13
C LYS A 22 1.28 9.09 13.08
N LEU A 23 0.71 9.90 12.19
CA LEU A 23 1.40 10.57 11.09
C LEU A 23 1.18 12.08 11.17
N SER A 24 2.17 12.84 10.69
CA SER A 24 1.97 14.25 10.37
C SER A 24 0.92 14.41 9.28
N GLU A 25 0.42 15.63 9.09
CA GLU A 25 -0.52 15.94 8.00
C GLU A 25 0.04 15.57 6.62
N SER A 26 1.28 15.99 6.33
CA SER A 26 1.99 15.60 5.11
C SER A 26 2.17 14.08 4.98
N GLY A 27 2.43 13.40 6.10
CA GLY A 27 2.54 11.95 6.14
C GLY A 27 1.21 11.23 5.86
N ARG A 28 0.08 11.78 6.32
CA ARG A 28 -1.26 11.26 6.03
C ARG A 28 -1.58 11.33 4.55
N GLU A 29 -1.26 12.43 3.87
CA GLU A 29 -1.51 12.57 2.43
C GLU A 29 -0.70 11.55 1.61
N LEU A 30 0.58 11.35 1.95
CA LEU A 30 1.40 10.30 1.33
C LEU A 30 0.88 8.89 1.65
N PHE A 31 0.40 8.67 2.87
CA PHE A 31 -0.11 7.37 3.31
C PHE A 31 -1.43 7.00 2.62
N LYS A 32 -2.36 7.95 2.45
CA LYS A 32 -3.63 7.77 1.71
C LYS A 32 -3.39 7.22 0.30
N LEU A 33 -2.37 7.73 -0.38
CA LEU A 33 -2.02 7.32 -1.74
C LEU A 33 -1.09 6.10 -1.80
N CYS A 34 -0.58 5.62 -0.66
CA CYS A 34 0.44 4.58 -0.61
C CYS A 34 0.02 3.29 -1.33
N SER A 35 0.85 2.83 -2.28
CA SER A 35 0.66 1.57 -3.01
C SER A 35 -0.65 1.45 -3.78
N THR A 36 -1.34 2.57 -4.03
CA THR A 36 -2.45 2.63 -4.99
C THR A 36 -1.94 2.46 -6.43
N PHE A 37 -0.65 2.71 -6.66
CA PHE A 37 0.06 2.40 -7.90
C PHE A 37 1.30 1.55 -7.60
N ASN A 38 1.38 0.39 -8.26
CA ASN A 38 2.56 -0.45 -8.31
C ASN A 38 2.76 -0.91 -9.76
N HIS A 39 3.95 -0.68 -10.30
CA HIS A 39 4.34 -1.11 -11.62
C HIS A 39 5.30 -2.29 -11.51
N PHE A 40 4.87 -3.42 -12.06
CA PHE A 40 5.66 -4.64 -12.10
C PHE A 40 6.09 -4.95 -13.53
N VAL A 41 7.31 -5.46 -13.66
CA VAL A 41 7.79 -6.10 -14.88
C VAL A 41 7.98 -7.58 -14.57
N THR A 42 7.60 -8.43 -15.51
CA THR A 42 7.72 -9.88 -15.38
C THR A 42 8.49 -10.47 -16.55
N THR A 43 9.19 -11.57 -16.33
CA THR A 43 9.82 -12.35 -17.39
C THR A 43 8.76 -12.97 -18.31
N GLN A 44 9.15 -13.34 -19.53
CA GLN A 44 8.22 -13.90 -20.52
C GLN A 44 7.55 -15.20 -20.02
N ASP A 45 8.30 -16.02 -19.29
CA ASP A 45 7.83 -17.23 -18.60
C ASP A 45 6.98 -16.96 -17.35
N LYS A 46 6.92 -15.70 -16.89
CA LYS A 46 6.24 -15.22 -15.67
C LYS A 46 6.79 -15.79 -14.36
N GLU A 47 7.98 -16.39 -14.36
CA GLU A 47 8.60 -16.94 -13.15
C GLU A 47 9.12 -15.85 -12.22
N ASN A 48 9.60 -14.74 -12.79
CA ASN A 48 10.19 -13.65 -12.05
C ASN A 48 9.36 -12.38 -12.24
N THR A 49 8.99 -11.73 -11.14
CA THR A 49 8.27 -10.45 -11.16
C THR A 49 8.98 -9.46 -10.26
N LYS A 50 9.31 -8.29 -10.79
CA LYS A 50 10.01 -7.22 -10.07
C LYS A 50 9.16 -5.96 -10.05
N LEU A 51 9.04 -5.34 -8.88
CA LEU A 51 8.49 -4.00 -8.73
C LEU A 51 9.50 -2.97 -9.26
N THR A 52 9.16 -2.25 -10.33
CA THR A 52 10.02 -1.24 -10.95
C THR A 52 9.67 0.19 -10.54
N ASN A 53 8.39 0.46 -10.26
CA ASN A 53 7.94 1.77 -9.78
C ASN A 53 6.75 1.63 -8.83
N SER A 54 6.62 2.53 -7.84
CA SER A 54 5.47 2.56 -6.93
C SER A 54 5.35 3.92 -6.25
N ASN A 55 4.13 4.30 -5.86
CA ASN A 55 3.88 5.49 -5.05
C ASN A 55 3.92 5.19 -3.55
N SER A 56 5.03 4.62 -3.07
CA SER A 56 5.15 4.30 -1.65
C SER A 56 5.33 5.52 -0.76
N CYS A 57 4.68 5.53 0.41
CA CYS A 57 4.72 6.65 1.36
C CYS A 57 6.06 6.84 2.10
N LYS A 58 7.07 5.99 1.83
CA LYS A 58 8.42 6.01 2.44
C LYS A 58 8.47 5.90 3.97
N ASN A 59 7.34 5.72 4.66
CA ASN A 59 7.33 5.47 6.09
C ASN A 59 7.80 4.04 6.39
N ARG A 60 8.87 3.90 7.19
CA ARG A 60 9.48 2.60 7.54
C ARG A 60 8.54 1.66 8.29
N PHE A 61 7.54 2.20 8.99
CA PHE A 61 6.54 1.46 9.77
C PHE A 61 5.20 1.36 9.05
N CYS A 62 5.13 1.73 7.77
CA CYS A 62 3.90 1.60 7.00
C CYS A 62 3.50 0.11 6.86
N PRO A 63 2.35 -0.31 7.42
CA PRO A 63 1.89 -1.70 7.32
C PRO A 63 1.56 -2.09 5.88
N ILE A 64 1.16 -1.13 5.03
CA ILE A 64 0.93 -1.36 3.58
C ILE A 64 2.25 -1.62 2.85
N CYS A 65 3.37 -1.06 3.31
CA CYS A 65 4.69 -1.26 2.69
C CYS A 65 5.44 -2.48 3.24
N ALA A 66 4.96 -3.09 4.33
CA ALA A 66 5.68 -4.11 5.07
C ALA A 66 5.99 -5.36 4.22
N TRP A 67 5.11 -5.71 3.27
CA TRP A 67 5.31 -6.84 2.36
C TRP A 67 6.58 -6.72 1.50
N ARG A 68 7.12 -5.51 1.30
CA ARG A 68 8.36 -5.30 0.52
C ARG A 68 9.64 -5.65 1.27
N LYS A 69 9.56 -5.92 2.57
CA LYS A 69 10.71 -6.33 3.41
C LYS A 69 10.81 -7.85 3.57
N ALA A 70 9.78 -8.58 3.16
CA ALA A 70 9.75 -10.04 3.10
C ALA A 70 10.26 -10.48 1.73
#